data_AF-A0A7K3BH79-F1
#
_entry.id   AF-A0A7K3BH79-F1
#
_cell.length_a   1.000
_cell.length_b   1.000
_cell.length_c   1.000
_cell.angle_alpha   90.00
_cell.angle_beta   90.00
_cell.angle_gamma   90.00
#
_symmetry.space_group_name_H-M   'P 1'
#
loop_
_entity.id
_entity.type
_entity.pdbx_description
1 polymer ?
#
loop_
_entity_poly.entity_id
_entity_poly.type
_entity_poly.pdbx_seq_one_letter_code
_entity_poly.pdbx_strand_id
1 'polypeptide(L)'
;MTRDGYSGRPLRVLFGGPHQSLPSFRLAGVKPGDRVFPVRVHRTRLHVLGRLEVARIIPYEEAADELAKLPDWSPLEGGCASEVLVGPPGTPLDFGTTVPGELLERLTYRSRRAERRLRFVEDGRLMRSIGLQGVYRLAPESAAELDRLVDAAATAGAPAAPVSPG
;
A
#
# COMPACT_ATOMS: atom_id res chain seq x y z
N MET A 1 6.34 20.04 -0.12
CA MET A 1 5.38 19.53 -1.13
C MET A 1 4.52 18.48 -0.45
N THR A 2 3.21 18.71 -0.35
CA THR A 2 2.30 17.86 0.43
C THR A 2 1.93 16.62 -0.40
N ARG A 3 2.00 15.42 0.20
CA ARG A 3 1.66 14.14 -0.46
C ARG A 3 0.22 14.07 -0.98
N ASP A 4 -0.63 15.02 -0.58
CA ASP A 4 -2.05 15.13 -0.95
C ASP A 4 -2.29 15.36 -2.45
N GLY A 5 -1.28 15.80 -3.22
CA GLY A 5 -1.40 15.98 -4.69
C GLY A 5 -1.65 14.69 -5.49
N TYR A 6 -1.48 13.51 -4.89
CA TYR A 6 -1.74 12.20 -5.53
C TYR A 6 -3.09 11.59 -5.18
N SER A 7 -3.84 12.20 -4.24
CA SER A 7 -5.14 11.69 -3.85
C SER A 7 -6.06 11.55 -5.06
N GLY A 8 -6.75 10.41 -5.16
CA GLY A 8 -7.65 10.09 -6.27
C GLY A 8 -6.97 9.58 -7.53
N ARG A 9 -5.64 9.66 -7.67
CA ARG A 9 -4.92 9.07 -8.81
C ARG A 9 -4.75 7.55 -8.60
N PRO A 10 -4.90 6.72 -9.65
CA PRO A 10 -4.70 5.28 -9.51
C PRO A 10 -3.25 4.97 -9.15
N LEU A 11 -3.06 4.11 -8.15
CA LEU A 11 -1.74 3.61 -7.79
C LEU A 11 -1.19 2.77 -8.94
N ARG A 12 0.01 3.10 -9.44
CA ARG A 12 0.66 2.40 -10.57
C ARG A 12 2.06 1.92 -10.26
N VAL A 13 2.69 2.52 -9.26
CA VAL A 13 4.09 2.29 -8.91
C VAL A 13 4.31 2.32 -7.41
N LEU A 14 5.23 1.48 -6.94
CA LEU A 14 5.80 1.53 -5.60
C LEU A 14 7.32 1.39 -5.68
N PHE A 15 8.04 2.05 -4.78
CA PHE A 15 9.50 2.03 -4.72
C PHE A 15 9.97 1.15 -3.58
N GLY A 16 10.99 0.33 -3.84
CA GLY A 16 11.66 -0.56 -2.90
C GLY A 16 13.16 -0.29 -2.89
N GLY A 17 13.83 -0.73 -1.84
CA GLY A 17 15.23 -0.40 -1.58
C GLY A 17 15.85 -1.25 -0.45
N PRO A 18 17.06 -0.90 -0.02
CA PRO A 18 17.78 -1.64 1.02
C PRO A 18 17.32 -1.28 2.45
N HIS A 19 16.47 -0.27 2.63
CA HIS A 19 16.11 0.25 3.95
C HIS A 19 14.79 -0.33 4.46
N GLN A 20 14.64 -0.42 5.79
CA GLN A 20 13.39 -0.91 6.40
C GLN A 20 12.18 -0.01 6.13
N SER A 21 12.40 1.28 5.88
CA SER A 21 11.37 2.25 5.46
C SER A 21 11.10 2.25 3.95
N LEU A 22 11.91 1.55 3.17
CA LEU A 22 11.77 1.36 1.74
C LEU A 22 12.17 -0.09 1.41
N PRO A 23 11.43 -1.08 1.92
CA PRO A 23 11.87 -2.47 1.93
C PRO A 23 11.92 -3.06 0.52
N SER A 24 12.85 -4.00 0.30
CA SER A 24 12.89 -4.73 -0.95
C SER A 24 11.70 -5.69 -1.08
N PHE A 25 10.94 -5.54 -2.15
CA PHE A 25 9.89 -6.44 -2.61
C PHE A 25 10.44 -7.81 -2.98
N ARG A 26 11.60 -7.87 -3.66
CA ARG A 26 12.22 -9.14 -4.05
C ARG A 26 12.68 -9.95 -2.84
N LEU A 27 13.35 -9.32 -1.87
CA LEU A 27 13.77 -9.99 -0.63
C LEU A 27 12.58 -10.42 0.22
N ALA A 28 11.46 -9.69 0.14
CA ALA A 28 10.20 -10.08 0.78
C ALA A 28 9.45 -11.21 0.04
N GLY A 29 9.93 -11.63 -1.13
CA GLY A 29 9.34 -12.70 -1.92
C GLY A 29 8.04 -12.32 -2.63
N VAL A 30 7.86 -11.03 -2.94
CA VAL A 30 6.76 -10.52 -3.77
C VAL A 30 6.93 -11.03 -5.20
N LYS A 31 5.83 -11.45 -5.83
CA LYS A 31 5.80 -12.03 -7.17
C LYS A 31 4.73 -11.36 -8.04
N PRO A 32 4.86 -11.46 -9.39
CA PRO A 32 3.75 -11.14 -10.29
C PRO A 32 2.46 -11.86 -9.87
N GLY A 33 1.33 -11.13 -9.91
CA GLY A 33 0.02 -11.58 -9.45
C GLY A 33 -0.26 -11.38 -7.96
N ASP A 34 0.75 -11.04 -7.14
CA ASP A 34 0.49 -10.64 -5.75
C ASP A 34 -0.25 -9.29 -5.70
N ARG A 35 -0.97 -9.06 -4.60
CA ARG A 35 -1.58 -7.76 -4.27
C ARG A 35 -0.80 -7.10 -3.15
N VAL A 36 -0.43 -5.84 -3.35
CA VAL A 36 0.30 -5.03 -2.37
C VAL A 36 -0.58 -3.90 -1.86
N PHE A 37 -0.64 -3.76 -0.53
CA PHE A 37 -1.35 -2.70 0.17
C PHE A 37 -0.31 -1.78 0.83
N PRO A 38 0.09 -0.67 0.17
CA PRO A 38 0.94 0.32 0.82
C PRO A 38 0.22 0.92 2.03
N VAL A 39 0.93 1.04 3.14
CA VAL A 39 0.37 1.56 4.40
C VAL A 39 1.21 2.71 4.95
N ARG A 40 0.56 3.58 5.72
CA ARG A 40 1.24 4.58 6.57
C ARG A 40 0.71 4.54 7.99
N VAL A 41 1.56 4.84 8.95
CA VAL A 41 1.14 5.10 10.33
C VAL A 41 1.12 6.60 10.54
N HIS A 42 0.00 7.14 11.03
CA HIS A 42 -0.13 8.56 11.32
C HIS A 42 -1.06 8.74 12.52
N ARG A 43 -0.63 9.51 13.53
CA ARG A 43 -1.39 9.74 14.78
C ARG A 43 -1.96 8.45 15.38
N THR A 44 -1.09 7.47 15.62
CA THR A 44 -1.41 6.14 16.18
C THR A 44 -2.45 5.32 15.41
N ARG A 45 -2.70 5.67 14.15
CA ARG A 45 -3.63 4.95 13.26
C ARG A 45 -2.90 4.39 12.05
N LEU A 46 -3.34 3.22 11.61
CA LEU A 46 -2.90 2.62 10.37
C LEU A 46 -3.82 3.09 9.24
N HIS A 47 -3.24 3.61 8.17
CA HIS A 47 -3.96 3.97 6.96
C HIS A 47 -3.47 3.09 5.81
N VAL A 48 -4.42 2.57 5.04
CA VAL A 48 -4.14 1.82 3.81
C VAL A 48 -4.30 2.78 2.66
N LEU A 49 -3.26 2.94 1.86
CA LEU A 49 -3.22 3.96 0.82
C LEU A 49 -3.94 3.53 -0.47
N GLY A 50 -4.18 2.23 -0.62
CA GLY A 50 -4.81 1.63 -1.78
C GLY A 50 -4.32 0.21 -1.98
N ARG A 51 -4.47 -0.29 -3.21
CA ARG A 51 -4.09 -1.64 -3.64
C ARG A 51 -3.50 -1.59 -5.05
N LEU A 52 -2.41 -2.32 -5.24
CA LEU A 52 -1.78 -2.54 -6.54
C LEU A 52 -1.53 -4.03 -6.76
N GLU A 53 -1.96 -4.54 -7.91
CA GLU A 53 -1.54 -5.87 -8.39
C GLU A 53 -0.15 -5.78 -9.00
N VAL A 54 0.73 -6.72 -8.67
CA VAL A 54 2.10 -6.73 -9.15
C VAL A 54 2.14 -7.31 -10.56
N ALA A 55 2.56 -6.52 -11.55
CA ALA A 55 2.90 -7.04 -12.87
C ALA A 55 4.36 -7.47 -12.92
N ARG A 56 5.27 -6.62 -12.44
CA ARG A 56 6.72 -6.87 -12.42
C ARG A 56 7.43 -6.01 -11.38
N ILE A 57 8.63 -6.46 -11.01
CA ILE A 57 9.58 -5.70 -10.20
C ILE A 57 10.83 -5.49 -11.05
N ILE A 58 11.22 -4.23 -11.25
CA ILE A 58 12.28 -3.79 -12.15
C ILE A 58 13.41 -3.18 -11.30
N PRO A 59 14.70 -3.41 -11.62
CA PRO A 59 15.78 -2.61 -11.03
C PRO A 59 15.54 -1.11 -11.29
N TYR A 60 15.87 -0.25 -10.33
CA TYR A 60 15.55 1.18 -10.41
C TYR A 60 16.19 1.85 -11.64
N GLU A 61 17.44 1.50 -11.92
CA GLU A 61 18.24 1.96 -13.05
C GLU A 61 17.66 1.59 -14.42
N GLU A 62 16.82 0.55 -14.49
CA GLU A 62 16.15 0.09 -15.71
C GLU A 62 14.70 0.61 -15.83
N ALA A 63 14.18 1.29 -14.81
CA ALA A 63 12.77 1.66 -14.73
C ALA A 63 12.43 2.97 -15.46
N ALA A 64 13.38 3.62 -16.14
CA ALA A 64 13.22 4.94 -16.73
C ALA A 64 11.99 5.05 -17.65
N ASP A 65 11.80 4.08 -18.56
CA ASP A 65 10.67 4.06 -19.49
C ASP A 65 9.31 3.90 -18.79
N GLU A 66 9.28 3.19 -17.66
CA GLU A 66 8.06 2.99 -16.89
C GLU A 66 7.71 4.21 -16.08
N LEU A 67 8.71 4.84 -15.46
CA LEU A 67 8.54 6.06 -14.70
C LEU A 67 8.17 7.25 -15.60
N ALA A 68 8.70 7.32 -16.83
CA ALA A 68 8.34 8.35 -17.80
C ALA A 68 6.84 8.36 -18.16
N LYS A 69 6.14 7.23 -17.99
CA LYS A 69 4.69 7.10 -18.22
C LYS A 69 3.83 7.62 -17.07
N LEU A 70 4.45 7.97 -15.94
CA LEU A 70 3.77 8.36 -14.72
C LEU A 70 3.94 9.87 -14.49
N PRO A 71 2.87 10.66 -14.54
CA PRO A 71 2.99 12.08 -14.22
C PRO A 71 3.38 12.24 -12.74
N ASP A 72 4.35 13.11 -12.49
CA ASP A 72 4.80 13.52 -11.16
C ASP A 72 5.27 12.35 -10.27
N TRP A 73 5.96 11.32 -10.77
CA TRP A 73 6.37 10.20 -9.90
C TRP A 73 7.49 10.57 -8.89
N SER A 74 8.29 11.60 -9.16
CA SER A 74 9.51 11.91 -8.41
C SER A 74 9.33 12.17 -6.90
N PRO A 75 8.22 12.74 -6.39
CA PRO A 75 8.00 12.85 -4.95
C PRO A 75 7.75 11.51 -4.23
N LEU A 76 7.48 10.43 -4.97
CA LEU A 76 7.35 9.07 -4.45
C LEU A 76 8.70 8.34 -4.40
N GLU A 77 9.71 8.86 -5.07
CA GLU A 77 11.08 8.36 -5.05
C GLU A 77 11.69 8.60 -3.66
N GLY A 78 11.98 7.52 -2.93
CA GLY A 78 12.86 7.59 -1.77
C GLY A 78 14.31 7.65 -2.25
N GLY A 79 15.16 8.47 -1.63
CA GLY A 79 16.55 8.71 -2.05
C GLY A 79 17.51 7.51 -2.09
N CYS A 80 17.00 6.29 -1.93
CA CYS A 80 17.72 5.02 -2.00
C CYS A 80 16.89 3.92 -2.69
N ALA A 81 16.00 4.26 -3.60
CA ALA A 81 15.25 3.27 -4.37
C ALA A 81 16.22 2.43 -5.23
N SER A 82 16.13 1.11 -5.11
CA SER A 82 16.89 0.16 -5.93
C SER A 82 15.99 -0.71 -6.79
N GLU A 83 14.67 -0.67 -6.55
CA GLU A 83 13.71 -1.38 -7.38
C GLU A 83 12.36 -0.67 -7.43
N VAL A 84 11.66 -0.93 -8.53
CA VAL A 84 10.35 -0.35 -8.85
C VAL A 84 9.38 -1.49 -9.09
N LEU A 85 8.34 -1.53 -8.29
CA LEU A 85 7.19 -2.42 -8.50
C LEU A 85 6.17 -1.67 -9.34
N VAL A 86 5.81 -2.24 -10.48
CA VAL A 86 4.79 -1.69 -11.37
C VAL A 86 3.66 -2.69 -11.58
N GLY A 87 2.48 -2.15 -11.86
CA GLY A 87 1.27 -2.92 -12.12
C GLY A 87 0.32 -2.20 -13.07
N PRO A 88 -0.79 -2.86 -13.46
CA PRO A 88 -1.92 -2.16 -14.05
C PRO A 88 -2.44 -1.05 -13.11
N PRO A 89 -3.29 -0.12 -13.58
CA PRO A 89 -3.91 0.87 -12.70
C PRO A 89 -4.60 0.19 -11.51
N GLY A 90 -4.07 0.45 -10.31
CA GLY A 90 -4.64 0.00 -9.05
C GLY A 90 -5.76 0.91 -8.57
N THR A 91 -6.12 0.78 -7.30
CA THR A 91 -7.16 1.63 -6.70
C THR A 91 -6.66 3.08 -6.59
N PRO A 92 -7.56 4.06 -6.59
CA PRO A 92 -7.21 5.44 -6.29
C PRO A 92 -6.46 5.55 -4.96
N LEU A 93 -5.40 6.34 -4.93
CA LEU A 93 -4.65 6.64 -3.71
C LEU A 93 -5.53 7.45 -2.76
N ASP A 94 -5.63 6.98 -1.52
CA ASP A 94 -6.31 7.71 -0.45
C ASP A 94 -5.48 7.70 0.83
N PHE A 95 -5.21 8.87 1.40
CA PHE A 95 -4.49 9.01 2.67
C PHE A 95 -5.42 8.98 3.89
N GLY A 96 -6.74 9.03 3.67
CA GLY A 96 -7.78 9.06 4.70
C GLY A 96 -8.26 7.68 5.16
N THR A 97 -8.24 6.68 4.28
CA THR A 97 -8.68 5.31 4.56
C THR A 97 -7.98 4.73 5.78
N THR A 98 -8.69 4.72 6.90
CA THR A 98 -8.18 4.30 8.21
C THR A 98 -8.63 2.87 8.47
N VAL A 99 -7.69 2.00 8.83
CA VAL A 99 -8.01 0.65 9.30
C VAL A 99 -8.77 0.76 10.62
N PRO A 100 -10.02 0.25 10.72
CA PRO A 100 -10.78 0.27 11.96
C PRO A 100 -10.02 -0.42 13.10
N GLY A 101 -10.16 0.09 14.33
CA GLY A 101 -9.40 -0.41 15.48
C GLY A 101 -9.59 -1.90 15.74
N GLU A 102 -10.84 -2.38 15.64
CA GLU A 102 -11.14 -3.81 15.79
C GLU A 102 -10.49 -4.66 14.69
N LEU A 103 -10.43 -4.14 13.46
CA LEU A 103 -9.73 -4.82 12.37
C LEU A 103 -8.22 -4.82 12.65
N LEU A 104 -7.66 -3.69 13.07
CA LEU A 104 -6.24 -3.55 13.40
C LEU A 104 -5.78 -4.56 14.45
N GLU A 105 -6.59 -4.81 15.48
CA GLU A 105 -6.31 -5.79 16.55
C GLU A 105 -6.34 -7.24 16.06
N ARG A 106 -7.13 -7.52 15.03
CA ARG A 106 -7.27 -8.86 14.45
C ARG A 106 -6.36 -9.11 13.25
N LEU A 107 -5.74 -8.07 12.68
CA LEU A 107 -4.84 -8.21 11.53
C LEU A 107 -3.71 -9.18 11.85
N THR A 108 -3.58 -10.19 11.00
CA THR A 108 -2.53 -11.21 11.07
C THR A 108 -1.67 -11.24 9.82
N TYR A 109 -0.40 -11.53 10.04
CA TYR A 109 0.61 -11.74 9.01
C TYR A 109 1.15 -13.15 9.10
N ARG A 110 1.51 -13.70 7.95
CA ARG A 110 2.16 -15.00 7.83
C ARG A 110 3.66 -14.79 7.74
N SER A 111 4.36 -15.35 8.71
CA SER A 111 5.79 -15.61 8.59
C SER A 111 6.01 -17.00 8.02
N ARG A 112 7.26 -17.34 7.68
CA ARG A 112 7.63 -18.73 7.30
C ARG A 112 7.32 -19.76 8.38
N ARG A 113 7.15 -19.35 9.65
CA ARG A 113 7.01 -20.24 10.81
C ARG A 113 5.60 -20.29 11.41
N ALA A 114 4.86 -19.18 11.34
CA ALA A 114 3.54 -19.06 11.98
C ALA A 114 2.82 -17.78 11.52
N GLU A 115 1.51 -17.74 11.75
CA GLU A 115 0.73 -16.51 11.72
C GLU A 115 0.93 -15.70 13.00
N ARG A 116 0.94 -14.36 12.89
CA ARG A 116 1.18 -13.45 14.01
C ARG A 116 0.36 -12.17 13.88
N ARG A 117 -0.15 -11.67 15.00
CA ARG A 117 -0.80 -10.36 15.07
C ARG A 117 0.21 -9.21 15.04
N LEU A 118 -0.28 -8.01 14.77
CA LEU A 118 0.51 -6.79 14.99
C LEU A 118 0.90 -6.65 16.45
N ARG A 119 2.14 -6.22 16.67
CA ARG A 119 2.64 -5.87 18.00
C ARG A 119 2.26 -4.43 18.32
N PHE A 120 2.09 -4.13 19.60
CA PHE A 120 1.84 -2.77 20.10
C PHE A 120 0.52 -2.16 19.60
N VAL A 121 -0.51 -2.99 19.43
CA VAL A 121 -1.88 -2.54 19.22
C VAL A 121 -2.59 -2.57 20.57
N GLU A 122 -3.10 -1.42 21.00
CA GLU A 122 -3.79 -1.21 22.27
C GLU A 122 -5.02 -0.32 21.99
N ASP A 123 -6.20 -0.76 22.43
CA ASP A 123 -7.49 -0.07 22.23
C ASP A 123 -7.71 0.42 20.78
N GLY A 124 -7.47 -0.47 19.81
CA GLY A 124 -7.62 -0.21 18.39
C GLY A 124 -6.61 0.80 17.82
N ARG A 125 -5.52 1.09 18.53
CA ARG A 125 -4.50 2.06 18.13
C ARG A 125 -3.12 1.44 18.10
N LEU A 126 -2.30 1.85 17.14
CA LEU A 126 -0.92 1.39 17.01
C LEU A 126 0.02 2.31 17.81
N MET A 127 0.50 1.83 18.95
CA MET A 127 1.39 2.57 19.84
C MET A 127 2.82 2.66 19.28
N ARG A 128 3.25 1.65 18.52
CA ARG A 128 4.59 1.62 17.90
C ARG A 128 4.51 1.02 16.49
N SER A 129 5.11 1.71 15.52
CA SER A 129 5.12 1.30 14.11
C SER A 129 6.22 0.31 13.74
N ILE A 130 7.10 -0.07 14.67
CA ILE A 130 8.24 -0.95 14.38
C ILE A 130 7.83 -2.33 13.83
N GLY A 131 6.61 -2.79 14.15
CA GLY A 131 6.07 -4.03 13.59
C GLY A 131 5.60 -3.94 12.12
N LEU A 132 5.64 -2.74 11.53
CA LEU A 132 5.19 -2.45 10.17
C LEU A 132 6.31 -1.96 9.25
N GLN A 133 7.55 -1.94 9.73
CA GLN A 133 8.71 -1.56 8.93
C GLN A 133 9.16 -2.75 8.07
N GLY A 134 8.59 -2.88 6.88
CA GLY A 134 8.89 -3.96 5.96
C GLY A 134 7.73 -4.29 5.01
N VAL A 135 7.94 -5.29 4.17
CA VAL A 135 6.86 -5.94 3.43
C VAL A 135 6.51 -7.23 4.15
N TYR A 136 5.22 -7.40 4.47
CA TYR A 136 4.72 -8.58 5.17
C TYR A 136 3.61 -9.22 4.37
N ARG A 137 3.56 -10.56 4.42
CA ARG A 137 2.47 -11.33 3.83
C ARG A 137 1.31 -11.37 4.80
N LEU A 138 0.14 -10.89 4.40
CA LEU A 138 -1.08 -11.01 5.20
C LEU A 138 -1.56 -12.47 5.25
N ALA A 139 -2.26 -12.84 6.32
CA ALA A 139 -3.09 -14.03 6.29
C ALA A 139 -4.27 -13.83 5.32
N PRO A 140 -4.78 -14.89 4.67
CA PRO A 140 -5.85 -14.76 3.66
C PRO A 140 -7.07 -13.97 4.14
N GLU A 141 -7.53 -14.21 5.37
CA GLU A 141 -8.67 -13.50 5.96
C GLU A 141 -8.37 -12.01 6.14
N SER A 142 -7.18 -11.69 6.68
CA SER A 142 -6.75 -10.29 6.84
C SER A 142 -6.58 -9.58 5.50
N ALA A 143 -6.11 -10.29 4.46
CA ALA A 143 -6.04 -9.75 3.11
C ALA A 143 -7.43 -9.42 2.55
N ALA A 144 -8.41 -10.32 2.75
CA ALA A 144 -9.78 -10.10 2.31
C ALA A 144 -10.47 -8.93 3.04
N GLU A 145 -10.18 -8.73 4.34
CA GLU A 145 -10.66 -7.58 5.10
C GLU A 145 -10.10 -6.25 4.56
N LEU A 146 -8.79 -6.20 4.27
CA LEU A 146 -8.18 -5.00 3.68
C LEU A 146 -8.65 -4.74 2.25
N ASP A 147 -8.86 -5.80 1.46
CA ASP A 147 -9.47 -5.69 0.13
C ASP A 147 -10.83 -5.00 0.21
N ARG A 148 -11.72 -5.49 1.08
CA ARG A 148 -13.05 -4.90 1.29
C ARG A 148 -12.99 -3.45 1.77
N LEU A 149 -12.06 -3.13 2.66
CA LEU A 149 -11.87 -1.77 3.15
C LEU A 149 -11.48 -0.81 2.01
N VAL A 150 -10.53 -1.23 1.17
CA VAL A 150 -10.08 -0.41 0.03
C VAL A 150 -11.18 -0.28 -1.03
N ASP A 151 -11.93 -1.35 -1.32
CA ASP A 151 -13.04 -1.30 -2.29
C ASP A 151 -14.16 -0.36 -1.83
N ALA A 152 -14.48 -0.37 -0.53
CA ALA A 152 -15.45 0.56 0.06
C ALA A 152 -14.99 2.01 -0.04
N ALA A 153 -13.70 2.28 0.25
CA ALA A 153 -13.13 3.62 0.15
C ALA A 153 -13.09 4.13 -1.30
N ALA A 154 -12.70 3.28 -2.25
CA ALA A 154 -12.68 3.63 -3.67
C ALA A 154 -14.09 3.95 -4.19
N THR A 155 -15.11 3.23 -3.73
CA THR A 155 -16.52 3.51 -4.05
C THR A 155 -16.99 4.84 -3.46
N ALA A 156 -16.61 5.14 -2.22
CA ALA A 156 -16.97 6.39 -1.54
C ALA A 156 -16.25 7.62 -2.13
N GLY A 157 -15.05 7.44 -2.68
CA GLY A 157 -14.25 8.50 -3.30
C GLY A 157 -14.48 8.70 -4.81
N ALA A 158 -15.24 7.81 -5.46
CA ALA A 158 -15.60 7.98 -6.86
C ALA A 158 -16.53 9.19 -7.03
N PRO A 159 -16.28 10.11 -7.97
CA PRO A 159 -17.24 11.17 -8.25
C PRO A 159 -18.57 10.53 -8.64
N ALA A 160 -19.66 10.97 -8.03
CA ALA A 160 -21.01 10.55 -8.41
C ALA A 160 -21.14 10.66 -9.93
N ALA A 161 -21.45 9.55 -10.59
CA ALA A 161 -21.67 9.53 -12.03
C ALA A 161 -22.69 10.63 -12.39
N PRO A 162 -22.49 11.39 -13.48
CA PRO A 162 -23.46 12.39 -13.88
C PRO A 162 -24.78 11.67 -14.15
N VAL A 163 -25.79 11.96 -13.32
CA VAL A 163 -27.17 11.62 -13.60
C VAL A 163 -27.56 12.38 -14.86
N SER A 164 -27.65 11.68 -15.99
CA SER A 164 -28.17 12.27 -17.21
C SER A 164 -29.60 12.73 -16.95
N PRO A 165 -29.94 14.02 -17.15
CA PRO A 165 -31.34 14.42 -17.22
C PRO A 165 -31.93 13.86 -18.52
N GLY A 166 -33.06 13.17 -18.39
CA GLY A 166 -33.88 12.75 -19.53
C GLY A 166 -34.66 13.90 -20.15
#